data_AF-A0AAW1KIU8-F1
#
_entry.id   AF-A0AAW1KIU8-F1
#
_cell.length_a   1.000
_cell.length_b   1.000
_cell.length_c   1.000
_cell.angle_alpha   90.00
_cell.angle_beta   90.00
_cell.angle_gamma   90.00
#
_symmetry.space_group_name_H-M   'P 1'
#
loop_
_entity.id
_entity.type
_entity.pdbx_description
1 polymer ?
#
loop_
_entity_poly.entity_id
_entity_poly.type
_entity_poly.pdbx_seq_one_letter_code
_entity_poly.pdbx_strand_id
1 'polypeptide(L)'
;MGRKNKCKARMIPRQDKRICGSICFCQLIVVFSSVSLIYLTVAIYIPSYRAFHSGFEEIPVMCQTINTSMINNCSWASCGEWCLTKTSGFCPQIQVTTRRNGTSLQMQGCTNFISISCPEADTEKLYKYNCNNGTQCKSLTGVFNCSLGHCTNMSEVYQCHYRADGFVVDSDKDNTKLNGFFECKGSKCIKIRRAFSCDRYCDTIYTALRNVFISVDNTLHMAYCQKLVATTKSHGREDSTIIEPTTVWTAKKDDVLMMSCYTATYKSNKGVGVINGTDCINGTIYDLAHIPKPSMNFTTFWSLHDKWRETLDRAQHYVPMQSHITIYNNSHLYINLDGCVNTLRGECRQFLHSHGKDGRNQTAQSRFHCFYNKANSFMVVARYDLNKTWNELIVAISIPTVLFAVSFVTLCIIMQSVKVGDDTKMRCQYCIGNSNVSVNSRYEVTETVFEQKIVDETQ
;
A
#
# COMPACT_ATOMS: atom_id res chain seq x y z
N MET A 1 -78.70 -32.25 -28.87
CA MET A 1 -77.48 -32.65 -29.61
C MET A 1 -76.57 -31.44 -29.78
N GLY A 2 -75.53 -31.31 -28.94
CA GLY A 2 -74.60 -30.19 -28.99
C GLY A 2 -73.52 -30.39 -30.04
N ARG A 3 -73.36 -29.42 -30.96
CA ARG A 3 -72.24 -29.36 -31.90
C ARG A 3 -70.94 -29.10 -31.12
N LYS A 4 -70.05 -30.10 -31.10
CA LYS A 4 -68.66 -29.95 -30.64
C LYS A 4 -67.95 -28.88 -31.48
N ASN A 5 -67.67 -27.72 -30.89
CA ASN A 5 -66.68 -26.78 -31.40
C ASN A 5 -65.32 -27.49 -31.40
N LYS A 6 -64.85 -27.91 -32.58
CA LYS A 6 -63.47 -28.37 -32.76
C LYS A 6 -62.55 -27.16 -32.50
N CYS A 7 -61.85 -27.15 -31.38
CA CYS A 7 -60.72 -26.25 -31.17
C CYS A 7 -59.72 -26.46 -32.31
N LYS A 8 -59.61 -25.50 -33.24
CA LYS A 8 -58.52 -25.48 -34.22
C LYS A 8 -57.21 -25.40 -33.45
N ALA A 9 -56.28 -26.33 -33.71
CA ALA A 9 -54.93 -26.25 -33.16
C ALA A 9 -54.30 -24.92 -33.60
N ARG A 10 -53.79 -24.14 -32.64
CA ARG A 10 -53.14 -22.85 -32.89
C ARG A 10 -51.85 -23.12 -33.65
N MET A 11 -51.89 -23.00 -34.98
CA MET A 11 -50.72 -23.21 -35.83
C MET A 11 -49.79 -22.00 -35.65
N ILE A 12 -48.71 -22.16 -34.89
CA ILE A 12 -47.72 -21.10 -34.66
C ILE A 12 -46.89 -20.98 -35.95
N PRO A 13 -46.99 -19.87 -36.72
CA PRO A 13 -46.18 -19.71 -37.92
C PRO A 13 -44.70 -19.61 -37.54
N ARG A 14 -43.81 -20.21 -38.34
CA ARG A 14 -42.35 -20.00 -38.21
C ARG A 14 -42.06 -18.50 -38.35
N GLN A 15 -41.69 -17.87 -37.24
CA GLN A 15 -41.26 -16.48 -37.20
C GLN A 15 -39.84 -16.32 -37.76
N ASP A 16 -39.52 -15.12 -38.24
CA ASP A 16 -38.16 -14.80 -38.64
C ASP A 16 -37.26 -14.71 -37.41
N LYS A 17 -36.39 -15.72 -37.24
CA LYS A 17 -35.46 -15.83 -36.11
C LYS A 17 -34.54 -14.61 -36.02
N ARG A 18 -34.25 -13.92 -37.12
CA ARG A 18 -33.37 -12.74 -37.13
C ARG A 18 -34.05 -11.53 -36.52
N ILE A 19 -35.30 -11.27 -36.88
CA ILE A 19 -36.08 -10.14 -36.34
C ILE A 19 -36.38 -10.37 -34.86
N CYS A 20 -36.87 -11.57 -34.50
CA CYS A 20 -37.13 -11.90 -33.10
C CYS A 20 -35.84 -11.87 -32.25
N GLY A 21 -34.74 -12.39 -32.79
CA GLY A 21 -33.43 -12.36 -32.13
C GLY A 21 -32.92 -10.94 -31.90
N SER A 22 -33.02 -10.07 -32.91
CA SER A 22 -32.62 -8.66 -32.81
C SER A 22 -33.45 -7.89 -31.78
N ILE A 23 -34.78 -8.07 -31.76
CA ILE A 23 -35.66 -7.44 -30.77
C ILE A 23 -35.29 -7.90 -29.36
N CYS A 24 -35.14 -9.22 -29.16
CA CYS A 24 -34.79 -9.79 -27.87
C CYS A 24 -33.43 -9.29 -27.37
N PHE A 25 -32.42 -9.24 -28.25
CA PHE A 25 -31.09 -8.75 -27.91
C PHE A 25 -31.09 -7.26 -27.54
N CYS A 26 -31.79 -6.41 -28.32
CA CYS A 26 -31.87 -4.98 -28.02
C CYS A 26 -32.65 -4.73 -26.71
N GLN A 27 -33.74 -5.47 -26.47
CA GLN A 27 -34.47 -5.41 -25.20
C GLN A 27 -33.58 -5.81 -24.01
N LEU A 28 -32.79 -6.87 -24.17
CA LEU A 28 -31.84 -7.32 -23.16
C LEU A 28 -30.78 -6.25 -22.85
N ILE A 29 -30.18 -5.63 -23.88
CA ILE A 29 -29.20 -4.55 -23.69
C ILE A 29 -29.84 -3.34 -23.00
N VAL A 30 -31.05 -2.95 -23.37
CA VAL A 30 -31.76 -1.83 -22.71
C VAL A 30 -31.94 -2.11 -21.22
N VAL A 31 -32.40 -3.31 -20.86
CA VAL A 31 -32.58 -3.70 -19.46
C VAL A 31 -31.25 -3.72 -18.71
N PHE A 32 -30.22 -4.37 -19.25
CA PHE A 32 -28.91 -4.43 -18.60
C PHE A 32 -28.27 -3.05 -18.48
N SER A 33 -28.33 -2.20 -19.50
CA SER A 33 -27.78 -0.84 -19.44
C SER A 33 -28.51 0.00 -18.39
N SER A 34 -29.83 -0.13 -18.27
CA SER A 34 -30.63 0.56 -17.25
C SER A 34 -30.24 0.13 -15.84
N VAL A 35 -30.13 -1.18 -15.60
CA VAL A 35 -29.71 -1.73 -14.32
C VAL A 35 -28.27 -1.30 -13.99
N SER A 36 -27.36 -1.36 -14.97
CA SER A 36 -25.98 -0.91 -14.81
C SER A 36 -25.90 0.55 -14.39
N LEU A 37 -26.67 1.47 -14.99
CA LEU A 37 -26.66 2.88 -14.61
C LEU A 37 -27.07 3.10 -13.14
N ILE A 38 -28.07 2.37 -12.64
CA ILE A 38 -28.51 2.46 -11.24
C ILE A 38 -27.38 2.01 -10.29
N TYR A 39 -26.74 0.87 -10.58
CA TYR A 39 -25.64 0.37 -9.75
C TYR A 39 -24.41 1.28 -9.80
N LEU A 40 -24.04 1.77 -10.98
CA LEU A 40 -22.89 2.65 -11.18
C LEU A 40 -23.09 4.02 -10.52
N THR A 41 -24.35 4.45 -10.35
CA THR A 41 -24.66 5.66 -9.59
C THR A 41 -24.16 5.54 -8.15
N VAL A 42 -24.45 4.42 -7.48
CA VAL A 42 -24.03 4.20 -6.09
C VAL A 42 -22.56 3.84 -6.00
N ALA A 43 -22.06 3.02 -6.93
CA ALA A 43 -20.70 2.50 -6.87
C ALA A 43 -19.62 3.48 -7.35
N ILE A 44 -19.92 4.38 -8.29
CA ILE A 44 -18.93 5.25 -8.94
C ILE A 44 -19.33 6.72 -8.88
N TYR A 45 -20.56 7.10 -9.26
CA TYR A 45 -20.95 8.51 -9.31
C TYR A 45 -20.94 9.18 -7.93
N ILE A 46 -21.58 8.58 -6.92
CA ILE A 46 -21.64 9.17 -5.56
C ILE A 46 -20.23 9.34 -4.96
N PRO A 47 -19.34 8.31 -4.97
CA PRO A 47 -17.96 8.48 -4.49
C PRO A 47 -17.17 9.53 -5.29
N SER A 48 -17.32 9.55 -6.62
CA SER A 48 -16.63 10.52 -7.47
C SER A 48 -17.08 11.95 -7.18
N TYR A 49 -18.39 12.18 -7.03
CA TYR A 49 -18.94 13.47 -6.66
C TYR A 49 -18.36 13.97 -5.33
N ARG A 50 -18.30 13.09 -4.31
CA ARG A 50 -17.65 13.43 -3.04
C ARG A 50 -16.17 13.76 -3.20
N ALA A 51 -15.46 13.04 -4.07
CA ALA A 51 -14.04 13.28 -4.34
C ALA A 51 -13.78 14.65 -4.98
N PHE A 52 -14.61 15.09 -5.93
CA PHE A 52 -14.50 16.42 -6.54
C PHE A 52 -14.85 17.55 -5.56
N HIS A 53 -15.75 17.29 -4.61
CA HIS A 53 -16.17 18.27 -3.61
C HIS A 53 -15.43 18.16 -2.27
N SER A 54 -14.42 17.30 -2.17
CA SER A 54 -13.72 17.05 -0.89
C SER A 54 -12.76 18.16 -0.49
N GLY A 55 -12.32 19.00 -1.43
CA GLY A 55 -11.38 20.11 -1.19
C GLY A 55 -9.97 19.66 -0.78
N PHE A 56 -9.57 18.44 -1.16
CA PHE A 56 -8.22 17.95 -0.95
C PHE A 56 -7.28 18.50 -2.03
N GLU A 57 -6.04 18.78 -1.64
CA GLU A 57 -4.99 19.14 -2.59
C GLU A 57 -4.59 17.93 -3.44
N GLU A 58 -4.35 18.16 -4.74
CA GLU A 58 -3.87 17.14 -5.67
C GLU A 58 -2.37 16.89 -5.57
N ILE A 59 -1.61 17.85 -5.02
CA ILE A 59 -0.17 17.73 -4.82
C ILE A 59 0.06 17.00 -3.49
N PRO A 60 0.71 15.82 -3.51
CA PRO A 60 0.95 15.08 -2.29
C PRO A 60 1.99 15.77 -1.42
N VAL A 61 1.78 15.66 -0.11
CA VAL A 61 2.72 16.05 0.94
C VAL A 61 3.23 14.82 1.67
N MET A 62 4.19 14.98 2.58
CA MET A 62 4.71 13.86 3.36
C MET A 62 3.92 13.71 4.67
N CYS A 63 3.36 12.52 4.87
CA CYS A 63 2.82 12.07 6.14
C CYS A 63 3.86 11.24 6.88
N GLN A 64 3.85 11.36 8.20
CA GLN A 64 4.65 10.53 9.09
C GLN A 64 3.80 9.99 10.22
N THR A 65 3.85 8.68 10.43
CA THR A 65 3.05 8.02 11.46
C THR A 65 3.58 8.32 12.85
N ILE A 66 2.71 8.86 13.70
CA ILE A 66 3.03 9.23 15.08
C ILE A 66 2.54 8.20 16.09
N ASN A 67 1.42 7.54 15.78
CA ASN A 67 0.79 6.60 16.69
C ASN A 67 -0.07 5.61 15.91
N THR A 68 0.05 4.34 16.28
CA THR A 68 -0.79 3.28 15.75
C THR A 68 -1.42 2.50 16.88
N SER A 69 -2.73 2.29 16.78
CA SER A 69 -3.49 1.45 17.71
C SER A 69 -4.41 0.49 16.97
N MET A 70 -4.60 -0.69 17.54
CA MET A 70 -5.56 -1.69 17.08
C MET A 70 -6.59 -1.89 18.20
N ILE A 71 -7.84 -1.50 17.94
CA ILE A 71 -8.93 -1.58 18.92
C ILE A 71 -10.04 -2.47 18.34
N ASN A 72 -10.76 -3.20 19.20
CA ASN A 72 -11.83 -4.12 18.77
C ASN A 72 -13.18 -3.43 18.51
N ASN A 73 -13.45 -2.30 19.17
CA ASN A 73 -14.67 -1.49 19.01
C ASN A 73 -14.30 -0.03 18.75
N CYS A 74 -14.66 0.48 17.58
CA CYS A 74 -13.96 1.61 16.97
C CYS A 74 -14.97 2.63 16.46
N SER A 75 -14.77 3.90 16.81
CA SER A 75 -15.54 5.00 16.23
C SER A 75 -15.11 5.28 14.79
N TRP A 76 -13.85 5.04 14.46
CA TRP A 76 -13.26 5.17 13.12
C TRP A 76 -12.14 4.13 12.92
N ALA A 77 -11.84 3.84 11.66
CA ALA A 77 -10.72 3.00 11.24
C ALA A 77 -10.06 3.62 10.01
N SER A 78 -8.73 3.48 9.92
CA SER A 78 -7.94 3.96 8.78
C SER A 78 -8.19 3.16 7.51
N CYS A 79 -8.52 1.89 7.65
CA CYS A 79 -8.90 1.00 6.55
C CYS A 79 -9.84 -0.09 7.05
N GLY A 80 -11.02 -0.18 6.44
CA GLY A 80 -11.95 -1.30 6.59
C GLY A 80 -12.09 -2.11 5.30
N GLU A 81 -12.17 -3.43 5.42
CA GLU A 81 -12.59 -4.27 4.29
C GLU A 81 -14.12 -4.35 4.27
N TRP A 82 -14.71 -4.33 3.07
CA TRP A 82 -16.16 -4.26 2.82
C TRP A 82 -16.83 -2.97 3.28
N CYS A 83 -16.98 -2.01 2.38
CA CYS A 83 -17.58 -0.70 2.67
C CYS A 83 -19.08 -0.71 3.04
N LEU A 84 -19.78 -1.84 2.87
CA LEU A 84 -21.22 -1.93 3.13
C LEU A 84 -21.55 -2.12 4.61
N THR A 85 -20.61 -2.62 5.42
CA THR A 85 -20.81 -2.89 6.83
C THR A 85 -19.78 -2.12 7.65
N LYS A 86 -20.15 -1.73 8.88
CA LYS A 86 -19.16 -1.21 9.82
C LYS A 86 -18.15 -2.31 10.13
N THR A 87 -16.87 -1.98 9.99
CA THR A 87 -15.79 -2.90 10.29
C THR A 87 -15.84 -3.28 11.78
N SER A 88 -16.06 -4.55 12.07
CA SER A 88 -16.06 -5.09 13.44
C SER A 88 -14.82 -5.97 13.63
N GLY A 89 -14.11 -5.78 14.75
CA GLY A 89 -12.91 -6.54 15.10
C GLY A 89 -11.59 -5.96 14.54
N PHE A 90 -11.45 -5.82 13.22
CA PHE A 90 -10.22 -5.29 12.61
C PHE A 90 -10.30 -3.78 12.39
N CYS A 91 -9.82 -3.00 13.35
CA CYS A 91 -9.77 -1.53 13.22
C CYS A 91 -8.36 -0.99 13.48
N PRO A 92 -7.55 -0.83 12.43
CA PRO A 92 -6.33 -0.04 12.54
C PRO A 92 -6.70 1.43 12.68
N GLN A 93 -6.15 2.10 13.69
CA GLN A 93 -6.22 3.55 13.86
C GLN A 93 -4.82 4.10 13.76
N ILE A 94 -4.54 4.75 12.63
CA ILE A 94 -3.23 5.34 12.33
C ILE A 94 -3.37 6.86 12.39
N GLN A 95 -2.63 7.46 13.31
CA GLN A 95 -2.50 8.89 13.42
C GLN A 95 -1.19 9.32 12.79
N VAL A 96 -1.25 10.42 12.03
CA VAL A 96 -0.11 10.94 11.29
C VAL A 96 0.06 12.43 11.54
N THR A 97 1.30 12.89 11.47
CA THR A 97 1.61 14.30 11.25
C THR A 97 1.79 14.54 9.77
N THR A 98 1.29 15.67 9.28
CA THR A 98 1.44 16.09 7.89
C THR A 98 2.41 17.24 7.80
N ARG A 99 3.32 17.16 6.82
CA ARG A 99 4.34 18.17 6.60
C ARG A 99 4.60 18.35 5.13
N ARG A 100 5.13 19.52 4.76
CA ARG A 100 5.66 19.74 3.41
C ARG A 100 6.82 18.80 3.13
N ASN A 101 7.10 18.64 1.84
CA ASN A 101 8.30 17.94 1.39
C ASN A 101 9.53 18.73 1.89
N GLY A 102 10.51 18.02 2.42
CA GLY A 102 11.84 18.52 2.72
C GLY A 102 12.62 18.80 1.45
N THR A 103 13.93 18.77 1.53
CA THR A 103 14.77 19.15 0.39
C THR A 103 15.48 17.98 -0.27
N SER A 104 15.70 18.14 -1.57
CA SER A 104 16.55 17.29 -2.37
C SER A 104 17.97 17.81 -2.36
N LEU A 105 18.91 16.93 -2.04
CA LEU A 105 20.31 17.26 -1.84
C LEU A 105 21.23 16.25 -2.51
N GLN A 106 22.44 16.69 -2.78
CA GLN A 106 23.50 15.92 -3.40
C GLN A 106 24.79 16.12 -2.61
N MET A 107 25.31 15.03 -2.06
CA MET A 107 26.63 15.00 -1.43
C MET A 107 27.67 14.56 -2.45
N GLN A 108 28.76 15.31 -2.55
CA GLN A 108 29.83 15.08 -3.51
C GLN A 108 31.13 14.77 -2.79
N GLY A 109 32.01 14.01 -3.45
CA GLY A 109 33.30 13.62 -2.88
C GLY A 109 33.16 12.55 -1.79
N CYS A 110 32.18 11.65 -1.90
CA CYS A 110 31.90 10.65 -0.88
C CYS A 110 32.81 9.41 -1.04
N THR A 111 33.37 8.94 0.07
CA THR A 111 34.23 7.75 0.17
C THR A 111 33.80 6.90 1.37
N ASN A 112 34.25 5.65 1.45
CA ASN A 112 33.94 4.72 2.56
C ASN A 112 32.44 4.58 2.86
N PHE A 113 31.61 4.52 1.81
CA PHE A 113 30.17 4.35 1.95
C PHE A 113 29.84 2.98 2.57
N ILE A 114 29.08 2.98 3.66
CA ILE A 114 28.51 1.78 4.27
C ILE A 114 27.03 2.02 4.56
N SER A 115 26.21 1.02 4.29
CA SER A 115 24.81 0.98 4.67
C SER A 115 24.61 -0.11 5.71
N ILE A 116 24.03 0.26 6.86
CA ILE A 116 23.67 -0.69 7.91
C ILE A 116 22.16 -0.64 8.12
N SER A 117 21.51 -1.78 8.22
CA SER A 117 20.07 -1.88 8.46
C SER A 117 19.81 -2.45 9.84
N CYS A 118 18.88 -1.86 10.59
CA CYS A 118 18.26 -2.52 11.73
C CYS A 118 16.76 -2.68 11.47
N PRO A 119 16.34 -3.71 10.73
CA PRO A 119 14.95 -3.91 10.37
C PRO A 119 14.06 -4.18 11.59
N GLU A 120 12.75 -4.09 11.38
CA GLU A 120 11.79 -4.53 12.38
C GLU A 120 11.83 -6.05 12.48
N ALA A 121 11.82 -6.58 13.69
CA ALA A 121 11.85 -8.02 13.92
C ALA A 121 10.46 -8.61 13.65
N ASP A 122 10.36 -9.38 12.58
CA ASP A 122 9.12 -10.02 12.14
C ASP A 122 8.91 -11.34 12.88
N THR A 123 8.14 -11.30 13.96
CA THR A 123 7.83 -12.49 14.76
C THR A 123 6.88 -13.46 14.06
N GLU A 124 6.18 -13.04 12.99
CA GLU A 124 5.24 -13.91 12.26
C GLU A 124 5.96 -14.92 11.36
N LYS A 125 7.19 -14.59 10.93
CA LYS A 125 8.05 -15.50 10.16
C LYS A 125 8.83 -16.51 10.99
N LEU A 126 8.87 -16.34 12.31
CA LEU A 126 9.58 -17.26 13.20
C LEU A 126 8.92 -18.64 13.16
N TYR A 127 9.76 -19.69 13.16
CA TYR A 127 9.26 -21.05 13.20
C TYR A 127 8.50 -21.29 14.51
N LYS A 128 7.26 -21.76 14.40
CA LYS A 128 6.40 -22.06 15.54
C LYS A 128 6.52 -23.54 15.89
N TYR A 129 7.31 -23.83 16.93
CA TYR A 129 7.48 -25.16 17.49
C TYR A 129 6.17 -25.64 18.14
N ASN A 130 5.75 -26.86 17.81
CA ASN A 130 4.59 -27.49 18.43
C ASN A 130 5.05 -28.51 19.46
N CYS A 131 5.15 -28.10 20.72
CA CYS A 131 5.56 -28.98 21.81
C CYS A 131 4.50 -30.03 22.16
N ASN A 132 3.26 -29.90 21.68
CA ASN A 132 2.26 -30.97 21.86
C ASN A 132 2.58 -32.21 21.01
N ASN A 133 3.39 -32.05 19.94
CA ASN A 133 3.96 -33.16 19.19
C ASN A 133 5.30 -33.54 19.84
N GLY A 134 5.30 -34.59 20.67
CA GLY A 134 6.30 -34.94 21.71
C GLY A 134 7.74 -35.25 21.26
N THR A 135 8.24 -34.58 20.24
CA THR A 135 9.65 -34.62 19.80
C THR A 135 10.20 -33.26 19.39
N GLN A 136 9.34 -32.27 19.05
CA GLN A 136 9.80 -31.00 18.50
C GLN A 136 10.48 -30.07 19.53
N CYS A 137 10.21 -30.25 20.82
CA CYS A 137 10.67 -29.35 21.88
C CYS A 137 11.71 -29.99 22.82
N LYS A 138 12.40 -31.04 22.35
CA LYS A 138 13.43 -31.75 23.13
C LYS A 138 14.76 -30.98 23.24
N SER A 139 15.04 -30.12 22.26
CA SER A 139 16.28 -29.33 22.18
C SER A 139 16.01 -27.87 21.87
N LEU A 140 15.29 -27.20 22.78
CA LEU A 140 15.04 -25.77 22.69
C LEU A 140 16.19 -25.00 23.33
N THR A 141 16.76 -24.03 22.62
CA THR A 141 17.84 -23.17 23.13
C THR A 141 17.53 -21.71 22.84
N GLY A 142 17.56 -20.87 23.88
CA GLY A 142 17.24 -19.45 23.79
C GLY A 142 15.95 -19.07 24.54
N VAL A 143 15.41 -17.90 24.21
CA VAL A 143 14.19 -17.34 24.80
C VAL A 143 13.00 -17.62 23.92
N PHE A 144 11.98 -18.26 24.48
CA PHE A 144 10.77 -18.64 23.76
C PHE A 144 9.55 -17.90 24.28
N ASN A 145 8.70 -17.45 23.35
CA ASN A 145 7.34 -17.04 23.65
C ASN A 145 6.39 -18.19 23.32
N CYS A 146 5.75 -18.74 24.36
CA CYS A 146 4.89 -19.91 24.26
C CYS A 146 3.44 -19.57 24.57
N SER A 147 2.51 -20.16 23.81
CA SER A 147 1.07 -20.10 24.03
C SER A 147 0.49 -21.52 23.95
N LEU A 148 0.18 -22.10 25.11
CA LEU A 148 -0.41 -23.44 25.26
C LEU A 148 0.37 -24.54 24.50
N GLY A 149 1.69 -24.60 24.70
CA GLY A 149 2.56 -25.60 24.07
C GLY A 149 3.01 -25.26 22.65
N HIS A 150 2.57 -24.14 22.07
CA HIS A 150 3.16 -23.61 20.84
C HIS A 150 4.18 -22.52 21.15
N CYS A 151 5.45 -22.75 20.81
CA CYS A 151 6.56 -21.87 21.17
C CYS A 151 7.22 -21.25 19.94
N THR A 152 7.66 -20.00 20.06
CA THR A 152 8.41 -19.27 19.02
C THR A 152 9.73 -18.78 19.60
N ASN A 153 10.83 -18.98 18.87
CA ASN A 153 12.17 -18.63 19.34
C ASN A 153 12.43 -17.14 19.14
N MET A 154 12.29 -16.34 20.19
CA MET A 154 12.54 -14.90 20.12
C MET A 154 14.02 -14.57 19.98
N SER A 155 14.91 -15.45 20.46
CA SER A 155 16.36 -15.21 20.40
C SER A 155 16.93 -15.19 18.98
N GLU A 156 16.18 -15.63 17.96
CA GLU A 156 16.59 -15.54 16.55
C GLU A 156 16.57 -14.11 16.02
N VAL A 157 15.73 -13.24 16.57
CA VAL A 157 15.52 -11.87 16.07
C VAL A 157 15.77 -10.79 17.13
N TYR A 158 15.80 -11.17 18.41
CA TYR A 158 15.94 -10.27 19.54
C TYR A 158 17.07 -10.69 20.49
N GLN A 159 17.81 -9.70 20.98
CA GLN A 159 18.72 -9.81 22.11
C GLN A 159 18.01 -9.35 23.39
N CYS A 160 17.51 -10.30 24.17
CA CYS A 160 16.71 -10.02 25.36
C CYS A 160 17.54 -9.94 26.65
N HIS A 161 17.25 -8.94 27.49
CA HIS A 161 17.85 -8.74 28.81
C HIS A 161 16.88 -9.17 29.90
N TYR A 162 17.00 -10.41 30.38
CA TYR A 162 16.04 -11.03 31.29
C TYR A 162 16.74 -11.68 32.51
N ARG A 163 15.92 -12.04 33.51
CA ARG A 163 16.31 -12.90 34.63
C ARG A 163 15.31 -14.04 34.76
N ALA A 164 15.81 -15.27 34.67
CA ALA A 164 15.00 -16.48 34.73
C ALA A 164 14.77 -16.91 36.19
N ASP A 165 13.83 -16.24 36.86
CA ASP A 165 13.54 -16.42 38.30
C ASP A 165 12.29 -17.30 38.57
N GLY A 166 11.76 -17.98 37.54
CA GLY A 166 10.53 -18.75 37.62
C GLY A 166 10.72 -20.23 37.95
N PHE A 167 9.65 -20.99 37.75
CA PHE A 167 9.69 -22.45 37.88
C PHE A 167 10.27 -23.09 36.61
N VAL A 168 10.86 -24.26 36.78
CA VAL A 168 11.41 -25.08 35.69
C VAL A 168 10.30 -25.99 35.16
N VAL A 169 10.18 -26.06 33.84
CA VAL A 169 9.27 -26.94 33.09
C VAL A 169 10.09 -27.81 32.17
N ASP A 170 9.75 -29.09 32.10
CA ASP A 170 10.29 -29.98 31.07
C ASP A 170 9.44 -29.85 29.80
N SER A 171 9.99 -29.30 28.72
CA SER A 171 9.28 -29.03 27.47
C SER A 171 8.94 -30.27 26.64
N ASP A 172 9.34 -31.45 27.09
CA ASP A 172 8.98 -32.74 26.48
C ASP A 172 7.83 -33.43 27.25
N LYS A 173 7.79 -33.25 28.58
CA LYS A 173 6.82 -33.92 29.47
C LYS A 173 5.65 -33.05 29.90
N ASP A 174 5.88 -31.75 30.10
CA ASP A 174 4.96 -30.80 30.73
C ASP A 174 4.51 -29.68 29.76
N ASN A 175 4.21 -30.07 28.53
CA ASN A 175 4.12 -29.16 27.38
C ASN A 175 2.93 -28.18 27.49
N THR A 176 1.88 -28.58 28.20
CA THR A 176 0.70 -27.77 28.50
C THR A 176 0.99 -26.64 29.50
N LYS A 177 2.06 -26.74 30.30
CA LYS A 177 2.48 -25.71 31.26
C LYS A 177 3.31 -24.59 30.61
N LEU A 178 3.70 -24.75 29.34
CA LEU A 178 4.41 -23.74 28.55
C LEU A 178 3.44 -22.64 28.08
N ASN A 179 3.24 -21.65 28.95
CA ASN A 179 2.48 -20.44 28.63
C ASN A 179 3.19 -19.18 29.17
N GLY A 180 3.53 -18.26 28.27
CA GLY A 180 4.35 -17.07 28.51
C GLY A 180 5.79 -17.20 28.00
N PHE A 181 6.70 -16.44 28.60
CA PHE A 181 8.12 -16.40 28.21
C PHE A 181 8.98 -17.37 29.03
N PHE A 182 9.87 -18.09 28.35
CA PHE A 182 10.77 -19.07 28.97
C PHE A 182 12.19 -18.96 28.42
N GLU A 183 13.19 -19.15 29.28
CA GLU A 183 14.55 -19.47 28.86
C GLU A 183 14.70 -20.98 28.79
N CYS A 184 14.94 -21.53 27.60
CA CYS A 184 15.12 -22.96 27.40
C CYS A 184 16.59 -23.31 27.14
N LYS A 185 17.06 -24.39 27.78
CA LYS A 185 18.36 -25.01 27.57
C LYS A 185 18.17 -26.52 27.44
N GLY A 186 17.96 -26.99 26.21
CA GLY A 186 17.57 -28.37 25.93
C GLY A 186 16.08 -28.61 26.20
N SER A 187 15.76 -29.59 27.03
CA SER A 187 14.38 -29.86 27.46
C SER A 187 13.95 -29.08 28.71
N LYS A 188 14.87 -28.36 29.37
CA LYS A 188 14.57 -27.61 30.59
C LYS A 188 14.32 -26.15 30.25
N CYS A 189 13.10 -25.68 30.52
CA CYS A 189 12.66 -24.31 30.28
C CYS A 189 12.31 -23.62 31.61
N ILE A 190 12.93 -22.49 31.90
CA ILE A 190 12.72 -21.71 33.12
C ILE A 190 11.82 -20.51 32.80
N LYS A 191 10.72 -20.33 33.53
CA LYS A 191 9.78 -19.23 33.28
C LYS A 191 10.39 -17.86 33.60
N ILE A 192 10.21 -16.89 32.72
CA ILE A 192 10.54 -15.49 32.97
C ILE A 192 9.27 -14.80 33.48
N ARG A 193 9.25 -14.41 34.75
CA ARG A 193 8.07 -13.83 35.42
C ARG A 193 7.97 -12.30 35.27
N ARG A 194 9.11 -11.63 35.27
CA ARG A 194 9.17 -10.16 35.22
C ARG A 194 9.16 -9.70 33.77
N ALA A 195 8.58 -8.53 33.54
CA ALA A 195 8.74 -7.85 32.26
C ALA A 195 10.24 -7.62 32.00
N PHE A 196 10.66 -7.88 30.77
CA PHE A 196 12.03 -7.75 30.31
C PHE A 196 12.06 -6.93 29.02
N SER A 197 13.21 -6.35 28.72
CA SER A 197 13.42 -5.59 27.48
C SER A 197 14.23 -6.41 26.51
N CYS A 198 13.88 -6.33 25.23
CA CYS A 198 14.67 -6.93 24.16
C CYS A 198 15.11 -5.87 23.17
N ASP A 199 16.40 -5.88 22.88
CA ASP A 199 16.97 -5.10 21.79
C ASP A 199 16.84 -5.90 20.50
N ARG A 200 16.64 -5.22 19.37
CA ARG A 200 16.68 -5.87 18.05
C ARG A 200 18.12 -6.24 17.72
N TYR A 201 18.31 -7.32 16.97
CA TYR A 201 19.62 -7.61 16.40
C TYR A 201 19.93 -6.56 15.33
N CYS A 202 20.77 -5.59 15.68
CA CYS A 202 21.25 -4.56 14.77
C CYS A 202 22.76 -4.70 14.58
N ASP A 203 23.27 -4.51 13.37
CA ASP A 203 24.72 -4.51 13.16
C ASP A 203 25.37 -3.30 13.87
N THR A 204 26.65 -3.45 14.21
CA THR A 204 27.42 -2.37 14.83
C THR A 204 27.67 -1.23 13.86
N ILE A 205 27.40 -0.01 14.30
CA ILE A 205 27.60 1.20 13.51
C ILE A 205 29.07 1.59 13.57
N TYR A 206 29.82 1.39 12.48
CA TYR A 206 31.21 1.83 12.41
C TYR A 206 31.29 3.35 12.20
N THR A 207 31.93 4.06 13.12
CA THR A 207 32.03 5.54 13.10
C THR A 207 33.39 6.03 12.60
N ALA A 208 34.38 5.14 12.54
CA ALA A 208 35.71 5.48 12.05
C ALA A 208 35.68 5.99 10.59
N LEU A 209 36.39 7.10 10.35
CA LEU A 209 36.60 7.70 9.03
C LEU A 209 35.31 8.12 8.29
N ARG A 210 34.23 8.47 9.02
CA ARG A 210 32.98 9.00 8.44
C ARG A 210 32.61 10.31 9.12
N ASN A 211 32.06 11.23 8.33
CA ASN A 211 31.59 12.53 8.81
C ASN A 211 30.12 12.79 8.45
N VAL A 212 29.46 11.92 7.67
CA VAL A 212 28.06 12.05 7.32
C VAL A 212 27.29 10.79 7.69
N PHE A 213 26.16 10.96 8.38
CA PHE A 213 25.20 9.92 8.74
C PHE A 213 23.81 10.30 8.24
N ILE A 214 23.19 9.43 7.44
CA ILE A 214 21.88 9.67 6.84
C ILE A 214 20.96 8.53 7.27
N SER A 215 19.92 8.85 8.04
CA SER A 215 18.88 7.86 8.37
C SER A 215 17.84 7.81 7.26
N VAL A 216 17.59 6.61 6.75
CA VAL A 216 16.57 6.31 5.73
C VAL A 216 15.80 5.09 6.23
N ASP A 217 14.56 5.30 6.67
CA ASP A 217 13.80 4.30 7.42
C ASP A 217 14.66 3.64 8.52
N ASN A 218 14.72 2.31 8.52
CA ASN A 218 15.50 1.50 9.46
C ASN A 218 16.97 1.34 9.06
N THR A 219 17.43 2.05 8.02
CA THR A 219 18.79 1.99 7.50
C THR A 219 19.56 3.27 7.81
N LEU A 220 20.84 3.11 8.08
CA LEU A 220 21.78 4.19 8.31
C LEU A 220 22.86 4.12 7.23
N HIS A 221 22.86 5.12 6.36
CA HIS A 221 23.92 5.32 5.38
C HIS A 221 24.99 6.21 5.95
N MET A 222 26.24 5.78 5.84
CA MET A 222 27.38 6.50 6.38
C MET A 222 28.46 6.63 5.33
N ALA A 223 29.08 7.79 5.24
CA ALA A 223 30.19 8.02 4.34
C ALA A 223 31.08 9.17 4.85
N TYR A 224 32.26 9.29 4.26
CA TYR A 224 33.04 10.53 4.32
C TYR A 224 32.77 11.35 3.06
N CYS A 225 32.10 12.50 3.18
CA CYS A 225 31.79 13.37 2.05
C CYS A 225 32.44 14.75 2.22
N GLN A 226 32.81 15.40 1.10
CA GLN A 226 33.51 16.68 1.10
C GLN A 226 32.57 17.89 1.14
N LYS A 227 31.46 17.83 0.42
CA LYS A 227 30.50 18.93 0.32
C LYS A 227 29.08 18.43 0.11
N LEU A 228 28.13 19.24 0.55
CA LEU A 228 26.70 19.06 0.39
C LEU A 228 26.14 20.20 -0.45
N VAL A 229 25.42 19.83 -1.51
CA VAL A 229 24.79 20.75 -2.45
C VAL A 229 23.28 20.56 -2.40
N ALA A 230 22.51 21.61 -2.16
CA ALA A 230 21.05 21.57 -2.22
C ALA A 230 20.56 21.97 -3.61
N THR A 231 19.51 21.27 -4.08
CA THR A 231 18.84 21.52 -5.37
C THR A 231 17.45 22.14 -5.20
N THR A 232 16.95 22.16 -3.97
CA THR A 232 15.65 22.73 -3.62
C THR A 232 15.76 23.55 -2.34
N LYS A 233 14.92 24.58 -2.23
CA LYS A 233 14.81 25.43 -1.05
C LYS A 233 13.41 25.27 -0.43
N SER A 234 13.36 25.08 0.89
CA SER A 234 12.14 25.06 1.69
C SER A 234 11.75 26.48 2.13
N HIS A 235 10.45 26.75 2.12
CA HIS A 235 9.84 28.00 2.60
C HIS A 235 8.90 27.72 3.78
N GLY A 236 9.34 26.86 4.72
CA GLY A 236 8.56 26.49 5.90
C GLY A 236 7.32 25.68 5.54
N ARG A 237 6.13 26.26 5.73
CA ARG A 237 4.83 25.61 5.44
C ARG A 237 4.36 25.75 3.99
N GLU A 238 5.13 26.45 3.16
CA GLU A 238 4.86 26.59 1.73
C GLU A 238 5.62 25.55 0.91
N ASP A 239 5.31 25.46 -0.37
CA ASP A 239 5.92 24.50 -1.27
C ASP A 239 7.41 24.81 -1.51
N SER A 240 8.21 23.76 -1.66
CA SER A 240 9.63 23.90 -1.93
C SER A 240 9.86 24.30 -3.39
N THR A 241 10.85 25.16 -3.61
CA THR A 241 11.21 25.65 -4.95
C THR A 241 12.50 25.00 -5.41
N ILE A 242 12.57 24.65 -6.69
CA ILE A 242 13.83 24.21 -7.32
C ILE A 242 14.74 25.43 -7.45
N ILE A 243 16.02 25.26 -7.07
CA ILE A 243 17.05 26.29 -7.11
C ILE A 243 18.27 25.78 -7.86
N GLU A 244 19.12 26.71 -8.30
CA GLU A 244 20.44 26.36 -8.80
C GLU A 244 21.26 25.64 -7.70
N PRO A 245 22.06 24.63 -8.07
CA PRO A 245 22.81 23.81 -7.10
C PRO A 245 23.68 24.69 -6.18
N THR A 246 23.27 24.82 -4.92
CA THR A 246 23.90 25.71 -3.95
C THR A 246 24.63 24.91 -2.90
N THR A 247 25.90 25.22 -2.64
CA THR A 247 26.68 24.52 -1.61
C THR A 247 26.23 25.02 -0.23
N VAL A 248 25.71 24.10 0.59
CA VAL A 248 25.16 24.41 1.92
C VAL A 248 26.13 24.03 3.03
N TRP A 249 26.96 23.01 2.79
CA TRP A 249 27.92 22.55 3.78
C TRP A 249 29.19 22.00 3.12
N THR A 250 30.31 22.18 3.82
CA THR A 250 31.64 21.72 3.46
C THR A 250 32.26 21.04 4.66
N ALA A 251 32.93 19.91 4.43
CA ALA A 251 33.54 19.12 5.49
C ALA A 251 34.61 19.90 6.25
N LYS A 252 34.47 19.94 7.57
CA LYS A 252 35.49 20.41 8.52
C LYS A 252 36.00 19.23 9.35
N LYS A 253 37.18 19.35 9.95
CA LYS A 253 37.84 18.24 10.66
C LYS A 253 37.02 17.71 11.85
N ASP A 254 36.30 18.59 12.55
CA ASP A 254 35.60 18.24 13.79
C ASP A 254 34.07 18.20 13.65
N ASP A 255 33.54 18.40 12.44
CA ASP A 255 32.09 18.43 12.19
C ASP A 255 31.60 17.08 11.67
N VAL A 256 30.54 16.57 12.30
CA VAL A 256 29.77 15.40 11.86
C VAL A 256 28.36 15.85 11.51
N LEU A 257 27.96 15.61 10.26
CA LEU A 257 26.64 15.93 9.74
C LEU A 257 25.71 14.73 9.91
N MET A 258 24.57 14.95 10.56
CA MET A 258 23.48 13.97 10.56
C MET A 258 22.23 14.56 9.93
N MET A 259 21.47 13.73 9.23
CA MET A 259 20.19 14.10 8.64
C MET A 259 19.31 12.86 8.45
N SER A 260 18.03 13.08 8.19
CA SER A 260 17.08 12.03 7.87
C SER A 260 16.45 12.27 6.51
N CYS A 261 16.50 11.30 5.61
CA CYS A 261 15.95 11.44 4.26
C CYS A 261 14.87 10.38 4.00
N TYR A 262 13.95 10.65 3.08
CA TYR A 262 13.00 9.63 2.60
C TYR A 262 13.69 8.61 1.71
N THR A 263 14.57 9.05 0.81
CA THR A 263 15.44 8.14 0.04
C THR A 263 16.86 8.68 0.00
N ALA A 264 17.83 7.77 -0.04
CA ALA A 264 19.22 8.11 -0.32
C ALA A 264 19.82 7.07 -1.27
N THR A 265 20.34 7.51 -2.40
CA THR A 265 20.94 6.64 -3.42
C THR A 265 22.40 6.98 -3.60
N TYR A 266 23.27 5.97 -3.49
CA TYR A 266 24.70 6.11 -3.70
C TYR A 266 25.08 5.71 -5.13
N LYS A 267 25.80 6.58 -5.83
CA LYS A 267 26.39 6.31 -7.15
C LYS A 267 27.89 6.54 -7.07
N SER A 268 28.69 5.57 -7.49
CA SER A 268 30.15 5.67 -7.52
C SER A 268 30.66 5.79 -8.95
N ASN A 269 31.51 6.78 -9.22
CA ASN A 269 32.24 6.90 -10.48
C ASN A 269 33.74 7.01 -10.17
N LYS A 270 34.53 6.03 -10.62
CA LYS A 270 36.01 6.02 -10.49
C LYS A 270 36.51 6.26 -9.05
N GLY A 271 35.87 5.65 -8.06
CA GLY A 271 36.29 5.71 -6.65
C GLY A 271 35.80 6.94 -5.87
N VAL A 272 35.18 7.91 -6.55
CA VAL A 272 34.51 9.05 -5.90
C VAL A 272 33.01 8.87 -6.01
N GLY A 273 32.35 8.80 -4.85
CA GLY A 273 30.92 8.62 -4.73
C GLY A 273 30.14 9.93 -4.67
N VAL A 274 28.88 9.84 -5.09
CA VAL A 274 27.86 10.87 -4.95
C VAL A 274 26.64 10.23 -4.28
N ILE A 275 26.12 10.87 -3.23
CA ILE A 275 24.87 10.44 -2.59
C ILE A 275 23.78 11.44 -2.93
N ASN A 276 22.72 10.99 -3.59
CA ASN A 276 21.53 11.79 -3.85
C ASN A 276 20.47 11.46 -2.80
N GLY A 277 20.09 12.45 -2.00
CA GLY A 277 19.02 12.35 -1.01
C GLY A 277 17.76 13.10 -1.45
N THR A 278 16.58 12.54 -1.20
CA THR A 278 15.30 13.20 -1.43
C THR A 278 14.50 13.32 -0.13
N ASP A 279 13.74 14.42 -0.01
CA ASP A 279 12.93 14.74 1.18
C ASP A 279 13.75 14.63 2.49
N CYS A 280 14.88 15.34 2.51
CA CYS A 280 15.78 15.37 3.66
C CYS A 280 15.39 16.44 4.67
N ILE A 281 15.41 16.06 5.94
CA ILE A 281 14.98 16.83 7.12
C ILE A 281 15.94 16.60 8.29
N ASN A 282 15.81 17.43 9.33
CA ASN A 282 16.59 17.36 10.58
C ASN A 282 18.11 17.39 10.34
N GLY A 283 18.58 18.32 9.51
CA GLY A 283 20.01 18.50 9.26
C GLY A 283 20.69 19.15 10.45
N THR A 284 21.57 18.42 11.13
CA THR A 284 22.24 18.85 12.35
C THR A 284 23.74 18.58 12.30
N ILE A 285 24.50 19.43 12.99
CA ILE A 285 25.95 19.32 13.09
C ILE A 285 26.32 18.93 14.53
N TYR A 286 27.14 17.90 14.64
CA TYR A 286 27.69 17.37 15.89
C TYR A 286 29.20 17.56 15.94
N ASP A 287 29.73 17.72 17.15
CA ASP A 287 31.17 17.68 17.37
C ASP A 287 31.66 16.23 17.35
N LEU A 288 32.74 15.99 16.61
CA LEU A 288 33.36 14.67 16.46
C LEU A 288 33.79 14.04 17.80
N ALA A 289 34.05 14.85 18.83
CA ALA A 289 34.41 14.40 20.17
C ALA A 289 33.26 13.68 20.90
N HIS A 290 32.01 14.01 20.59
CA HIS A 290 30.83 13.39 21.21
C HIS A 290 30.41 12.07 20.53
N ILE A 291 31.02 11.73 19.39
CA ILE A 291 30.71 10.51 18.64
C ILE A 291 31.62 9.36 19.11
N PRO A 292 31.06 8.27 19.67
CA PRO A 292 31.86 7.13 20.10
C PRO A 292 32.65 6.51 18.94
N LYS A 293 33.90 6.12 19.19
CA LYS A 293 34.81 5.47 18.23
C LYS A 293 35.38 4.18 18.84
N PRO A 294 35.68 3.14 18.03
CA PRO A 294 35.60 3.07 16.56
C PRO A 294 34.21 2.70 16.01
N SER A 295 33.30 2.28 16.89
CA SER A 295 31.92 1.90 16.56
C SER A 295 30.96 2.29 17.68
N MET A 296 29.66 2.25 17.38
CA MET A 296 28.56 2.45 18.32
C MET A 296 27.38 1.52 18.01
N ASN A 297 26.44 1.41 18.94
CA ASN A 297 25.20 0.65 18.77
C ASN A 297 24.06 1.60 18.35
N PHE A 298 22.95 1.05 17.84
CA PHE A 298 21.78 1.86 17.50
C PHE A 298 21.20 2.60 18.70
N THR A 299 21.16 1.98 19.88
CA THR A 299 20.68 2.62 21.12
C THR A 299 21.50 3.87 21.45
N THR A 300 22.82 3.81 21.32
CA THR A 300 23.69 4.97 21.53
C THR A 300 23.50 6.01 20.42
N PHE A 301 23.36 5.60 19.16
CA PHE A 301 23.07 6.50 18.05
C PHE A 301 21.76 7.29 18.28
N TRP A 302 20.67 6.62 18.68
CA TRP A 302 19.41 7.31 18.96
C TRP A 302 19.52 8.25 20.17
N SER A 303 20.33 7.92 21.17
CA SER A 303 20.61 8.84 22.30
C SER A 303 21.40 10.08 21.91
N LEU A 304 22.03 10.09 20.73
CA LEU A 304 22.71 11.28 20.20
C LEU A 304 21.73 12.28 19.60
N HIS A 305 20.46 11.91 19.34
CA HIS A 305 19.52 12.80 18.65
C HIS A 305 19.54 14.18 19.29
N ASP A 306 19.32 14.33 20.60
CA ASP A 306 19.22 15.66 21.23
C ASP A 306 20.55 16.36 21.59
N LYS A 307 21.71 15.86 21.11
CA LYS A 307 23.05 16.35 21.48
C LYS A 307 23.77 17.13 20.36
N TRP A 308 23.04 17.72 19.42
CA TRP A 308 23.64 18.51 18.33
C TRP A 308 24.18 19.85 18.84
N ARG A 309 25.23 20.38 18.18
CA ARG A 309 25.79 21.71 18.46
C ARG A 309 24.89 22.80 17.87
N GLU A 310 24.57 22.65 16.59
CA GLU A 310 23.73 23.59 15.85
C GLU A 310 23.00 22.90 14.69
N THR A 311 21.98 23.56 14.18
CA THR A 311 21.30 23.15 12.95
C THR A 311 22.20 23.47 11.75
N LEU A 312 22.07 22.66 10.68
CA LEU A 312 22.85 22.87 9.45
C LEU A 312 22.63 24.27 8.86
N ASP A 313 21.39 24.74 8.91
CA ASP A 313 20.98 26.05 8.47
C ASP A 313 20.07 26.69 9.53
N ARG A 314 20.53 27.77 10.14
CA ARG A 314 19.75 28.54 11.14
C ARG A 314 18.49 29.14 10.53
N ALA A 315 18.51 29.46 9.24
CA ALA A 315 17.36 29.99 8.52
C ALA A 315 16.39 28.89 8.04
N GLN A 316 16.74 27.60 8.23
CA GLN A 316 15.86 26.46 7.93
C GLN A 316 15.37 26.41 6.47
N HIS A 317 16.16 26.90 5.52
CA HIS A 317 15.82 26.88 4.10
C HIS A 317 16.26 25.61 3.39
N TYR A 318 17.37 24.99 3.81
CA TYR A 318 17.91 23.82 3.12
C TYR A 318 17.51 22.51 3.78
N VAL A 319 18.06 22.12 4.93
CA VAL A 319 17.65 20.86 5.58
C VAL A 319 16.87 21.20 6.85
N PRO A 320 15.59 21.62 6.73
CA PRO A 320 14.82 22.10 7.86
C PRO A 320 14.53 20.99 8.87
N MET A 321 14.31 21.40 10.10
CA MET A 321 13.71 20.58 11.13
C MET A 321 12.27 20.26 10.76
N GLN A 322 11.84 19.04 11.08
CA GLN A 322 10.49 18.57 10.81
C GLN A 322 9.43 19.54 11.33
N SER A 323 9.60 20.06 12.55
CA SER A 323 8.67 20.99 13.19
C SER A 323 8.44 22.30 12.41
N HIS A 324 9.42 22.74 11.61
CA HIS A 324 9.33 23.97 10.83
C HIS A 324 8.47 23.81 9.56
N ILE A 325 8.41 22.59 9.02
CA ILE A 325 7.67 22.25 7.79
C ILE A 325 6.35 21.50 8.06
N THR A 326 6.02 21.26 9.33
CA THR A 326 4.76 20.63 9.75
C THR A 326 3.57 21.54 9.47
N ILE A 327 2.56 20.97 8.82
CA ILE A 327 1.26 21.58 8.52
C ILE A 327 0.28 21.24 9.65
N TYR A 328 0.04 19.94 9.90
CA TYR A 328 -0.78 19.46 11.00
C TYR A 328 -0.02 18.48 11.88
N ASN A 329 -0.10 18.69 13.20
CA ASN A 329 0.56 17.83 14.17
C ASN A 329 -0.10 16.46 14.32
N ASN A 330 -1.43 16.41 14.17
CA ASN A 330 -2.21 15.18 14.35
C ASN A 330 -3.41 15.18 13.40
N SER A 331 -3.48 14.15 12.55
CA SER A 331 -4.57 13.88 11.63
C SER A 331 -4.83 12.38 11.57
N HIS A 332 -6.09 12.00 11.35
CA HIS A 332 -6.45 10.61 11.10
C HIS A 332 -6.12 10.23 9.67
N LEU A 333 -5.32 9.18 9.49
CA LEU A 333 -5.02 8.64 8.19
C LEU A 333 -6.14 7.71 7.74
N TYR A 334 -6.62 7.90 6.52
CA TYR A 334 -7.54 7.00 5.84
C TYR A 334 -6.93 6.52 4.52
N ILE A 335 -7.24 5.29 4.12
CA ILE A 335 -6.76 4.75 2.85
C ILE A 335 -7.30 5.54 1.64
N ASN A 336 -8.56 5.97 1.71
CA ASN A 336 -9.28 6.80 0.74
C ASN A 336 -10.30 7.68 1.48
N LEU A 337 -11.14 8.44 0.76
CA LEU A 337 -12.16 9.31 1.36
C LEU A 337 -13.25 8.55 2.16
N ASP A 338 -13.52 7.29 1.82
CA ASP A 338 -14.52 6.47 2.53
C ASP A 338 -13.91 5.65 3.69
N GLY A 339 -12.58 5.57 3.78
CA GLY A 339 -11.87 4.78 4.79
C GLY A 339 -11.97 3.26 4.60
N CYS A 340 -12.36 2.77 3.42
CA CYS A 340 -12.62 1.36 3.20
C CYS A 340 -12.30 0.89 1.78
N VAL A 341 -12.11 -0.43 1.61
CA VAL A 341 -11.86 -1.09 0.34
C VAL A 341 -12.84 -2.24 0.14
N ASN A 342 -13.33 -2.40 -1.09
CA ASN A 342 -14.29 -3.46 -1.45
C ASN A 342 -13.61 -4.79 -1.85
N THR A 343 -12.38 -5.01 -1.40
CA THR A 343 -11.57 -6.19 -1.73
C THR A 343 -11.29 -7.04 -0.50
N LEU A 344 -11.50 -8.36 -0.59
CA LEU A 344 -11.10 -9.36 0.43
C LEU A 344 -9.65 -9.83 0.30
N ARG A 345 -8.77 -8.97 -0.22
CA ARG A 345 -7.38 -9.35 -0.57
C ARG A 345 -6.37 -9.08 0.55
N GLY A 346 -6.82 -8.72 1.76
CA GLY A 346 -5.92 -8.35 2.85
C GLY A 346 -5.27 -6.98 2.64
N GLU A 347 -5.86 -6.11 1.80
CA GLU A 347 -5.30 -4.78 1.49
C GLU A 347 -5.16 -3.92 2.76
N CYS A 348 -6.12 -4.00 3.69
CA CYS A 348 -6.04 -3.23 4.92
C CYS A 348 -4.94 -3.73 5.87
N ARG A 349 -4.64 -5.05 5.87
CA ARG A 349 -3.50 -5.60 6.62
C ARG A 349 -2.18 -5.13 6.02
N GLN A 350 -2.08 -5.11 4.69
CA GLN A 350 -0.92 -4.57 3.99
C GLN A 350 -0.76 -3.06 4.22
N PHE A 351 -1.86 -2.32 4.26
CA PHE A 351 -1.88 -0.90 4.57
C PHE A 351 -1.34 -0.63 5.99
N LEU A 352 -1.80 -1.39 6.98
CA LEU A 352 -1.29 -1.32 8.35
C LEU A 352 0.22 -1.63 8.41
N HIS A 353 0.70 -2.65 7.71
CA HIS A 353 2.13 -2.99 7.72
C HIS A 353 3.02 -1.91 7.07
N SER A 354 2.52 -1.25 6.01
CA SER A 354 3.27 -0.24 5.27
C SER A 354 3.21 1.17 5.89
N HIS A 355 2.09 1.52 6.52
CA HIS A 355 1.83 2.87 7.04
C HIS A 355 1.76 2.93 8.57
N GLY A 356 1.68 1.79 9.26
CA GLY A 356 1.41 1.71 10.69
C GLY A 356 2.63 1.77 11.61
N LYS A 357 3.86 1.95 11.11
CA LYS A 357 5.04 2.00 11.99
C LYS A 357 5.13 3.38 12.64
N ASP A 358 4.93 3.44 13.94
CA ASP A 358 4.88 4.67 14.74
C ASP A 358 6.19 5.01 15.47
N GLY A 359 7.22 4.20 15.26
CA GLY A 359 8.56 4.40 15.83
C GLY A 359 8.74 3.78 17.22
N ARG A 360 7.75 3.03 17.73
CA ARG A 360 7.93 2.24 18.95
C ARG A 360 9.07 1.23 18.77
N ASN A 361 9.72 0.85 19.87
CA ASN A 361 10.88 -0.06 19.88
C ASN A 361 12.08 0.43 19.03
N GLN A 362 12.29 1.75 18.98
CA GLN A 362 13.37 2.41 18.23
C GLN A 362 13.34 2.14 16.72
N THR A 363 12.17 1.80 16.19
CA THR A 363 11.97 1.64 14.75
C THR A 363 11.84 3.01 14.08
N ALA A 364 12.08 3.07 12.78
CA ALA A 364 11.77 4.27 12.03
C ALA A 364 10.26 4.42 11.85
N GLN A 365 9.79 5.66 11.93
CA GLN A 365 8.41 6.01 11.64
C GLN A 365 8.14 5.87 10.14
N SER A 366 6.97 5.34 9.78
CA SER A 366 6.55 5.23 8.39
C SER A 366 6.39 6.62 7.80
N ARG A 367 7.09 6.89 6.71
CA ARG A 367 6.94 8.12 5.90
C ARG A 367 6.40 7.76 4.53
N PHE A 368 5.38 8.48 4.08
CA PHE A 368 4.74 8.23 2.80
C PHE A 368 4.04 9.49 2.30
N HIS A 369 3.77 9.50 1.00
CA HIS A 369 3.00 10.56 0.37
C HIS A 369 1.52 10.45 0.77
N CYS A 370 0.91 11.58 1.09
CA CYS A 370 -0.50 11.69 1.45
C CYS A 370 -1.09 13.01 0.99
N PHE A 371 -2.42 13.07 1.00
CA PHE A 371 -3.20 14.22 0.58
C PHE A 371 -3.96 14.77 1.78
N TYR A 372 -4.04 16.08 1.86
CA TYR A 372 -4.67 16.79 2.97
C TYR A 372 -5.63 17.84 2.46
N ASN A 373 -6.59 18.22 3.29
CA ASN A 373 -7.49 19.32 3.03
C ASN A 373 -7.01 20.56 3.80
N LYS A 374 -6.82 21.69 3.10
CA LYS A 374 -6.38 22.96 3.72
C LYS A 374 -7.37 23.52 4.76
N ALA A 375 -8.66 23.24 4.60
CA ALA A 375 -9.73 23.69 5.49
C ALA A 375 -9.97 22.75 6.68
N ASN A 376 -9.52 21.50 6.62
CA ASN A 376 -9.80 20.50 7.65
C ASN A 376 -8.56 19.65 8.00
N SER A 377 -8.07 19.80 9.23
CA SER A 377 -6.92 19.04 9.74
C SER A 377 -7.26 17.66 10.27
N PHE A 378 -8.55 17.30 10.38
CA PHE A 378 -8.98 16.05 11.00
C PHE A 378 -8.61 14.82 10.18
N MET A 379 -8.70 14.92 8.85
CA MET A 379 -8.63 13.78 7.94
C MET A 379 -7.56 13.99 6.88
N VAL A 380 -6.75 12.96 6.66
CA VAL A 380 -5.78 12.90 5.56
C VAL A 380 -5.87 11.55 4.87
N VAL A 381 -5.56 11.53 3.59
CA VAL A 381 -5.85 10.38 2.72
C VAL A 381 -4.56 9.89 2.06
N ALA A 382 -4.36 8.58 2.04
CA ALA A 382 -3.21 7.97 1.37
C ALA A 382 -3.40 7.88 -0.15
N ARG A 383 -4.61 7.54 -0.63
CA ARG A 383 -4.93 7.41 -2.06
C ARG A 383 -5.95 8.47 -2.48
N TYR A 384 -5.49 9.46 -3.24
CA TYR A 384 -6.36 10.47 -3.85
C TYR A 384 -5.81 10.79 -5.24
N ASP A 385 -6.63 10.61 -6.27
CA ASP A 385 -6.26 10.88 -7.65
C ASP A 385 -7.51 11.28 -8.42
N LEU A 386 -7.69 12.59 -8.62
CA LEU A 386 -8.87 13.14 -9.28
C LEU A 386 -8.91 12.77 -10.77
N ASN A 387 -7.76 12.75 -11.44
CA ASN A 387 -7.66 12.41 -12.86
C ASN A 387 -8.08 10.96 -13.11
N LYS A 388 -7.63 10.05 -12.25
CA LYS A 388 -8.08 8.66 -12.30
C LYS A 388 -9.58 8.54 -12.03
N THR A 389 -10.10 9.19 -10.99
CA THR A 389 -11.55 9.14 -10.70
C THR A 389 -12.40 9.72 -11.83
N TRP A 390 -11.93 10.77 -12.48
CA TRP A 390 -12.61 11.39 -13.62
C TRP A 390 -12.67 10.43 -14.81
N ASN A 391 -11.56 9.79 -15.15
CA ASN A 391 -11.51 8.82 -16.24
C ASN A 391 -12.42 7.61 -15.97
N GLU A 392 -12.38 7.07 -14.75
CA GLU A 392 -13.27 5.97 -14.34
C GLU A 392 -14.74 6.37 -14.40
N LEU A 393 -15.08 7.58 -13.97
CA LEU A 393 -16.43 8.13 -14.03
C LEU A 393 -16.94 8.27 -15.48
N ILE A 394 -16.12 8.83 -16.38
CA ILE A 394 -16.47 8.97 -17.79
C ILE A 394 -16.74 7.60 -18.42
N VAL A 395 -15.84 6.64 -18.23
CA VAL A 395 -15.99 5.30 -18.82
C VAL A 395 -17.23 4.60 -18.27
N ALA A 396 -17.46 4.69 -16.95
CA ALA A 396 -18.60 4.08 -16.29
C ALA A 396 -19.95 4.64 -16.76
N ILE A 397 -20.05 5.94 -17.00
CA ILE A 397 -21.31 6.56 -17.44
C ILE A 397 -21.49 6.43 -18.95
N SER A 398 -20.43 6.68 -19.74
CA SER A 398 -20.54 6.72 -21.20
C SER A 398 -20.91 5.36 -21.81
N ILE A 399 -20.32 4.25 -21.37
CA ILE A 399 -20.55 2.93 -21.98
C ILE A 399 -22.03 2.50 -21.86
N PRO A 400 -22.65 2.44 -20.68
CA PRO A 400 -24.06 2.05 -20.56
C PRO A 400 -25.01 3.05 -21.22
N THR A 401 -24.72 4.34 -21.18
CA THR A 401 -25.56 5.35 -21.84
C THR A 401 -25.56 5.21 -23.35
N VAL A 402 -24.40 4.98 -23.97
CA VAL A 402 -24.31 4.74 -25.43
C VAL A 402 -25.01 3.45 -25.81
N LEU A 403 -24.79 2.35 -25.07
CA LEU A 403 -25.46 1.07 -25.32
C LEU A 403 -26.98 1.18 -25.18
N PHE A 404 -27.44 1.92 -24.17
CA PHE A 404 -28.87 2.20 -23.98
C PHE A 404 -29.43 3.01 -25.16
N ALA A 405 -28.79 4.11 -25.53
CA ALA A 405 -29.26 4.99 -26.59
C ALA A 405 -29.31 4.28 -27.95
N VAL A 406 -28.25 3.57 -28.33
CA VAL A 406 -28.18 2.80 -29.57
C VAL A 406 -29.27 1.73 -29.59
N SER A 407 -29.41 0.95 -28.51
CA SER A 407 -30.42 -0.13 -28.44
C SER A 407 -31.85 0.39 -28.41
N PHE A 408 -32.09 1.54 -27.79
CA PHE A 408 -33.40 2.18 -27.78
C PHE A 408 -33.77 2.70 -29.17
N VAL A 409 -32.83 3.38 -29.86
CA VAL A 409 -33.04 3.86 -31.22
C VAL A 409 -33.28 2.71 -32.19
N THR A 410 -32.53 1.61 -32.10
CA THR A 410 -32.78 0.43 -32.96
C THR A 410 -34.15 -0.18 -32.70
N LEU A 411 -34.61 -0.25 -31.45
CA LEU A 411 -35.96 -0.71 -31.12
C LEU A 411 -37.04 0.22 -31.71
N CYS A 412 -36.87 1.54 -31.60
CA CYS A 412 -37.79 2.50 -32.22
C CYS A 412 -37.86 2.31 -33.74
N ILE A 413 -36.71 2.12 -34.40
CA ILE A 413 -36.65 1.86 -35.85
C ILE A 413 -37.35 0.54 -36.20
N ILE A 414 -37.11 -0.53 -35.44
CA ILE A 414 -37.76 -1.83 -35.68
C ILE A 414 -39.28 -1.73 -35.46
N MET A 415 -39.73 -1.03 -34.42
CA MET A 415 -41.15 -0.81 -34.16
C MET A 415 -41.85 -0.05 -35.29
N GLN A 416 -41.17 0.93 -35.90
CA GLN A 416 -41.71 1.66 -37.05
C GLN A 416 -41.62 0.85 -38.36
N SER A 417 -40.63 -0.03 -38.47
CA SER A 417 -40.32 -0.76 -39.71
C SER A 417 -41.02 -2.10 -39.83
N VAL A 418 -41.43 -2.74 -38.74
CA VAL A 418 -42.03 -4.07 -38.73
C VAL A 418 -43.53 -3.97 -38.47
N LYS A 419 -44.33 -4.50 -39.41
CA LYS A 419 -45.77 -4.70 -39.22
C LYS A 419 -46.10 -6.18 -39.08
N VAL A 420 -47.09 -6.47 -38.24
CA VAL A 420 -47.69 -7.79 -38.12
C VAL A 420 -48.78 -7.87 -39.20
N GLY A 421 -48.57 -8.70 -40.22
CA GLY A 421 -49.60 -8.97 -41.21
C GLY A 421 -50.68 -9.89 -40.66
N ASP A 422 -51.82 -9.97 -41.36
CA ASP A 422 -52.98 -10.78 -40.95
C ASP A 422 -52.67 -12.29 -40.75
N ASP A 423 -51.56 -12.77 -41.33
CA ASP A 423 -50.99 -14.11 -41.12
C ASP A 423 -50.30 -14.30 -39.75
N THR A 424 -50.31 -13.29 -38.86
CA THR A 424 -49.53 -13.21 -37.60
C THR A 424 -48.01 -13.29 -37.80
N LYS A 425 -47.52 -13.06 -39.02
CA LYS A 425 -46.08 -13.01 -39.36
C LYS A 425 -45.57 -11.57 -39.34
N MET A 426 -44.40 -11.37 -38.72
CA MET A 426 -43.67 -10.09 -38.76
C MET A 426 -43.00 -9.92 -40.12
N ARG A 427 -43.30 -8.83 -40.83
CA ARG A 427 -42.65 -8.45 -42.09
C ARG A 427 -42.09 -7.03 -41.96
N CYS A 428 -40.89 -6.82 -42.48
CA CYS A 428 -40.29 -5.49 -42.53
C CYS A 428 -40.85 -4.72 -43.74
N GLN A 429 -41.53 -3.59 -43.49
CA GLN A 429 -42.17 -2.75 -44.50
C GLN A 429 -41.15 -1.93 -45.31
N TYR A 430 -40.05 -1.50 -44.67
CA TYR A 430 -39.02 -0.65 -45.30
C TYR A 430 -37.73 -1.39 -45.71
N CYS A 431 -37.65 -2.71 -45.50
CA CYS A 431 -36.49 -3.50 -45.91
C CYS A 431 -36.48 -3.83 -47.42
N ILE A 432 -37.31 -3.15 -48.22
CA ILE A 432 -37.35 -3.32 -49.68
C ILE A 432 -36.49 -2.21 -50.28
N GLY A 433 -35.20 -2.51 -50.47
CA GLY A 433 -34.24 -1.55 -51.00
C GLY A 433 -32.81 -2.06 -51.13
N ASN A 434 -32.60 -3.28 -51.64
CA ASN A 434 -31.58 -3.55 -52.67
C ASN A 434 -31.70 -4.99 -53.17
N SER A 435 -32.09 -5.09 -54.43
CA SER A 435 -32.19 -6.31 -55.21
C SER A 435 -30.81 -6.98 -55.37
N ASN A 436 -30.80 -8.31 -55.25
CA ASN A 436 -29.87 -9.24 -55.88
C ASN A 436 -28.36 -8.96 -55.75
N VAL A 437 -27.76 -9.53 -54.70
CA VAL A 437 -26.39 -10.04 -54.79
C VAL A 437 -26.40 -11.49 -54.29
N SER A 438 -26.52 -12.41 -55.25
CA SER A 438 -26.06 -13.78 -55.10
C SER A 438 -24.55 -13.76 -54.89
N VAL A 439 -24.10 -13.84 -53.64
CA VAL A 439 -22.73 -14.26 -53.33
C VAL A 439 -22.81 -15.52 -52.49
N ASN A 440 -22.63 -16.62 -53.20
CA ASN A 440 -22.18 -17.89 -52.67
C ASN A 440 -20.74 -17.68 -52.16
N SER A 441 -20.51 -17.77 -50.85
CA SER A 441 -19.20 -18.05 -50.21
C SER A 441 -19.47 -18.22 -48.71
N ARG A 442 -19.53 -19.45 -48.20
CA ARG A 442 -18.38 -20.11 -47.55
C ARG A 442 -17.57 -19.16 -46.65
N TYR A 443 -17.94 -19.12 -45.38
CA TYR A 443 -16.99 -18.99 -44.27
C TYR A 443 -17.49 -19.90 -43.14
N GLU A 444 -17.08 -21.16 -43.25
CA GLU A 444 -16.94 -22.03 -42.08
C GLU A 444 -15.90 -21.39 -41.17
N VAL A 445 -16.34 -20.95 -39.99
CA VAL A 445 -15.43 -20.70 -38.88
C VAL A 445 -15.12 -22.06 -38.29
N THR A 446 -14.00 -22.63 -38.72
CA THR A 446 -13.38 -23.76 -38.03
C THR A 446 -12.65 -23.21 -36.82
N GLU A 447 -13.08 -23.60 -35.63
CA GLU A 447 -12.24 -23.54 -34.43
C GLU A 447 -12.53 -24.78 -33.57
N THR A 448 -11.96 -25.91 -34.01
CA THR A 448 -11.67 -27.06 -33.15
C THR A 448 -10.23 -27.49 -33.44
N VAL A 449 -9.32 -27.04 -32.58
CA VAL A 449 -8.27 -27.84 -31.92
C VAL A 449 -7.79 -29.09 -32.69
N PHE A 450 -6.56 -29.08 -33.21
CA PHE A 450 -5.45 -29.92 -32.73
C PHE A 450 -4.17 -29.67 -33.53
N GLU A 451 -3.06 -29.76 -32.81
CA GLU A 451 -1.71 -29.37 -33.16
C GLU A 451 -1.09 -30.04 -34.40
N GLN A 452 -0.15 -29.27 -34.93
CA GLN A 452 0.90 -29.60 -35.86
C GLN A 452 1.71 -30.87 -35.53
N LYS A 453 2.00 -31.61 -36.61
CA LYS A 453 3.32 -32.11 -37.03
C LYS A 453 4.30 -32.57 -35.95
N ILE A 454 4.64 -33.86 -35.96
CA ILE A 454 6.02 -34.37 -35.79
C ILE A 454 6.17 -35.56 -36.76
N VAL A 455 6.93 -35.37 -37.85
CA VAL A 455 8.14 -36.15 -38.24
C VAL A 455 7.79 -37.55 -38.77
N ASP A 456 7.87 -37.76 -40.08
CA ASP A 456 9.00 -38.43 -40.76
C ASP A 456 9.22 -39.90 -40.32
N GLU A 457 9.41 -40.74 -41.33
CA GLU A 457 9.84 -42.15 -41.31
C GLU A 457 8.78 -43.24 -41.07
N THR A 458 8.48 -43.93 -42.18
CA THR A 458 8.27 -45.39 -42.21
C THR A 458 9.50 -46.11 -41.64
N GLN A 459 9.38 -46.70 -40.45
CA GLN A 459 9.80 -48.08 -40.14
C GLN A 459 9.14 -48.59 -38.86
#